data_AF-A0A2N8KX47-F1
#
_entry.id   AF-A0A2N8KX47-F1
#
_cell.length_a   1.000
_cell.length_b   1.000
_cell.length_c   1.000
_cell.angle_alpha   90.00
_cell.angle_beta   90.00
_cell.angle_gamma   90.00
#
_symmetry.space_group_name_H-M   'P 1'
#
loop_
_entity.id
_entity.type
_entity.pdbx_description
1 polymer ?
#
loop_
_entity_poly.entity_id
_entity_poly.type
_entity_poly.pdbx_seq_one_letter_code
_entity_poly.pdbx_strand_id
1 'polypeptide(L)'
;MSEQQQQRLIVGVDKFENIVALLLEEAGFWVRRGFKVALTQDEKRQIGKTSAPKPEIDMLAYHPGRQELLVLEVKAYQDTPGVKLAQMQEVHEVPTGRFKLFTSDLYRQVVFTRLQQQLLELGQIAEHTQLRLGLIPGKVNQGQSEALRALMQERDWFFWSPDEVKAKVAARSAQG
;
A
#
# COMPACT_ATOMS: atom_id res chain seq x y z
N MET A 1 13.19 -22.44 -8.92
CA MET A 1 12.65 -22.15 -7.59
C MET A 1 11.92 -23.40 -7.13
N SER A 2 12.23 -23.93 -5.94
CA SER A 2 11.58 -25.16 -5.47
C SER A 2 10.18 -24.88 -4.92
N GLU A 3 9.30 -25.88 -4.97
CA GLU A 3 7.93 -25.83 -4.43
C GLU A 3 7.92 -25.46 -2.94
N GLN A 4 8.92 -25.93 -2.18
CA GLN A 4 9.13 -25.56 -0.78
C GLN A 4 9.54 -24.10 -0.57
N GLN A 5 10.30 -23.51 -1.51
CA GLN A 5 10.64 -22.08 -1.49
C GLN A 5 9.40 -21.23 -1.81
N GLN A 6 8.56 -21.66 -2.75
CA GLN A 6 7.27 -21.01 -3.03
C GLN A 6 6.32 -21.10 -1.83
N GLN A 7 6.21 -22.28 -1.19
CA GLN A 7 5.37 -22.47 0.00
C GLN A 7 5.81 -21.59 1.18
N ARG A 8 7.13 -21.45 1.42
CA ARG A 8 7.67 -20.54 2.47
C ARG A 8 7.43 -19.07 2.15
N LEU A 9 7.57 -18.65 0.88
CA LEU A 9 7.33 -17.27 0.47
C LEU A 9 5.85 -16.87 0.64
N ILE A 10 4.93 -17.75 0.26
CA ILE A 10 3.47 -17.54 0.37
C ILE A 10 3.07 -17.42 1.84
N VAL A 11 3.49 -18.37 2.68
CA VAL A 11 3.19 -18.36 4.13
C VAL A 11 3.80 -17.15 4.84
N GLY A 12 4.93 -16.63 4.36
CA GLY A 12 5.63 -15.50 4.97
C GLY A 12 5.03 -14.12 4.65
N VAL A 13 4.61 -13.89 3.40
CA VAL A 13 3.98 -12.64 2.95
C VAL A 13 2.56 -12.51 3.50
N ASP A 14 1.75 -13.57 3.40
CA ASP A 14 0.38 -13.59 3.92
C ASP A 14 0.36 -13.31 5.43
N LYS A 15 1.36 -13.81 6.17
CA LYS A 15 1.50 -13.54 7.61
C LYS A 15 1.73 -12.06 7.92
N PHE A 16 2.59 -11.38 7.16
CA PHE A 16 2.86 -9.97 7.42
C PHE A 16 1.64 -9.10 7.10
N GLU A 17 0.98 -9.33 5.97
CA GLU A 17 -0.25 -8.62 5.62
C GLU A 17 -1.38 -8.88 6.63
N ASN A 18 -1.52 -10.12 7.12
CA ASN A 18 -2.48 -10.46 8.17
C ASN A 18 -2.21 -9.69 9.47
N ILE A 19 -0.95 -9.58 9.89
CA ILE A 19 -0.57 -8.82 11.08
C ILE A 19 -0.90 -7.34 10.88
N VAL A 20 -0.55 -6.77 9.73
CA VAL A 20 -0.81 -5.35 9.42
C VAL A 20 -2.33 -5.07 9.37
N ALA A 21 -3.12 -5.95 8.75
CA ALA A 21 -4.58 -5.84 8.74
C ALA A 21 -5.14 -5.80 10.16
N LEU A 22 -4.74 -6.75 11.00
CA LEU A 22 -5.19 -6.85 12.38
C LEU A 22 -4.81 -5.59 13.21
N LEU A 23 -3.63 -5.02 12.98
CA LEU A 23 -3.19 -3.78 13.62
C LEU A 23 -4.00 -2.56 13.17
N LEU A 24 -4.41 -2.51 11.91
CA LEU A 24 -5.27 -1.45 11.38
C LEU A 24 -6.70 -1.60 11.91
N GLU A 25 -7.22 -2.81 12.00
CA GLU A 25 -8.55 -3.10 12.57
C GLU A 25 -8.64 -2.64 14.03
N GLU A 26 -7.63 -2.90 14.85
CA GLU A 26 -7.56 -2.36 16.22
C GLU A 26 -7.45 -0.84 16.28
N ALA A 27 -6.86 -0.23 15.26
CA ALA A 27 -6.80 1.23 15.14
C ALA A 27 -8.11 1.84 14.60
N GLY A 28 -9.18 1.04 14.45
CA GLY A 28 -10.51 1.48 14.06
C GLY A 28 -10.76 1.49 12.55
N PHE A 29 -9.89 0.87 11.76
CA PHE A 29 -10.06 0.77 10.31
C PHE A 29 -10.85 -0.48 9.92
N TRP A 30 -11.74 -0.36 8.94
CA TRP A 30 -12.20 -1.50 8.16
C TRP A 30 -11.17 -1.82 7.08
N VAL A 31 -10.70 -3.06 7.02
CA VAL A 31 -9.61 -3.47 6.13
C VAL A 31 -10.09 -4.39 5.01
N ARG A 32 -9.64 -4.14 3.78
CA ARG A 32 -9.82 -5.01 2.62
C ARG A 32 -8.49 -5.22 1.90
N ARG A 33 -8.12 -6.46 1.62
CA ARG A 33 -6.85 -6.83 0.96
C ARG A 33 -7.06 -7.18 -0.51
N GLY A 34 -6.01 -7.01 -1.32
CA GLY A 34 -5.97 -7.44 -2.72
C GLY A 34 -7.07 -6.83 -3.60
N PHE A 35 -7.31 -5.52 -3.47
CA PHE A 35 -8.39 -4.86 -4.21
C PHE A 35 -7.95 -4.57 -5.66
N LYS A 36 -8.69 -5.10 -6.63
CA LYS A 36 -8.42 -4.88 -8.05
C LYS A 36 -9.17 -3.67 -8.60
N VAL A 37 -8.43 -2.66 -9.05
CA VAL A 37 -8.95 -1.46 -9.68
C VAL A 37 -9.25 -1.74 -11.15
N ALA A 38 -10.51 -1.54 -11.55
CA ALA A 38 -11.00 -1.84 -12.88
C ALA A 38 -10.85 -0.64 -13.83
N LEU A 39 -9.60 -0.34 -14.20
CA LEU A 39 -9.33 0.72 -15.18
C LEU A 39 -10.03 0.45 -16.52
N THR A 40 -10.68 1.48 -17.07
CA THR A 40 -11.26 1.47 -18.42
C THR A 40 -10.18 1.47 -19.49
N GLN A 41 -10.56 1.26 -20.76
CA GLN A 41 -9.59 1.34 -21.86
C GLN A 41 -9.04 2.76 -22.05
N ASP A 42 -9.85 3.79 -21.84
CA ASP A 42 -9.42 5.18 -21.96
C ASP A 42 -8.46 5.57 -20.83
N GLU A 43 -8.74 5.13 -19.60
CA GLU A 43 -7.83 5.32 -18.46
C GLU A 43 -6.49 4.61 -18.65
N LYS A 44 -6.51 3.40 -19.23
CA LYS A 44 -5.28 2.67 -19.58
C LYS A 44 -4.46 3.44 -20.63
N ARG A 45 -5.11 3.97 -21.66
CA ARG A 45 -4.46 4.81 -22.68
C ARG A 45 -3.89 6.09 -22.06
N GLN A 46 -4.61 6.72 -21.14
CA GLN A 46 -4.18 7.92 -20.43
C GLN A 46 -2.86 7.69 -19.69
N ILE A 47 -2.66 6.53 -19.07
CA ILE A 47 -1.40 6.19 -18.38
C ILE A 47 -0.33 5.61 -19.33
N GLY A 48 -0.46 5.79 -20.64
CA GLY A 48 0.50 5.31 -21.63
C GLY A 48 0.57 3.78 -21.78
N LYS A 49 -0.49 3.06 -21.38
CA LYS A 49 -0.56 1.59 -21.48
C LYS A 49 -1.74 1.18 -22.35
N THR A 50 -1.47 0.65 -23.55
CA THR A 50 -2.54 0.11 -24.44
C THR A 50 -3.16 -1.18 -23.90
N SER A 51 -2.41 -1.91 -23.07
CA SER A 51 -2.90 -3.00 -22.25
C SER A 51 -2.16 -2.99 -20.91
N ALA A 52 -2.90 -3.17 -19.82
CA ALA A 52 -2.35 -3.33 -18.49
C ALA A 52 -3.24 -4.29 -17.69
N PRO A 53 -2.66 -5.14 -16.84
CA PRO A 53 -3.43 -5.87 -15.84
C PRO A 53 -4.16 -4.87 -14.93
N LYS A 54 -5.25 -5.31 -14.29
CA LYS A 54 -5.92 -4.50 -13.28
C LYS A 54 -4.91 -4.19 -12.17
N PRO A 55 -4.64 -2.91 -11.86
CA PRO A 55 -3.85 -2.57 -10.68
C PRO A 55 -4.46 -3.24 -9.46
N GLU A 56 -3.62 -3.83 -8.63
CA GLU A 56 -4.03 -4.44 -7.38
C GLU A 56 -3.43 -3.60 -6.25
N ILE A 57 -4.30 -3.14 -5.36
CA ILE A 57 -3.89 -2.47 -4.12
C ILE A 57 -3.75 -3.56 -3.07
N ASP A 58 -2.56 -3.65 -2.45
CA ASP A 58 -2.28 -4.66 -1.43
C ASP A 58 -3.31 -4.57 -0.30
N MET A 59 -3.58 -3.35 0.19
CA MET A 59 -4.51 -3.14 1.28
C MET A 59 -5.23 -1.79 1.21
N LEU A 60 -6.53 -1.82 1.48
CA LEU A 60 -7.39 -0.68 1.73
C LEU A 60 -7.74 -0.66 3.21
N ALA A 61 -7.60 0.49 3.87
CA ALA A 61 -8.01 0.66 5.26
C ALA A 61 -8.85 1.93 5.40
N TYR A 62 -10.15 1.75 5.63
CA TYR A 62 -11.13 2.83 5.72
C TYR A 62 -11.50 3.13 7.17
N HIS A 63 -11.41 4.39 7.59
CA HIS A 63 -11.84 4.83 8.91
C HIS A 63 -13.09 5.71 8.79
N PRO A 64 -14.30 5.20 9.10
CA PRO A 64 -15.55 5.94 8.87
C PRO A 64 -15.64 7.23 9.69
N GLY A 65 -15.15 7.22 10.94
CA GLY A 65 -15.17 8.43 11.78
C GLY A 65 -14.26 9.57 11.30
N ARG A 66 -13.29 9.27 10.41
CA ARG A 66 -12.38 10.26 9.81
C ARG A 66 -12.71 10.53 8.35
N GLN A 67 -13.59 9.71 7.75
CA GLN A 67 -13.82 9.63 6.32
C GLN A 67 -12.50 9.56 5.53
N GLU A 68 -11.56 8.74 6.02
CA GLU A 68 -10.23 8.56 5.44
C GLU A 68 -10.12 7.13 4.92
N LEU A 69 -9.64 6.98 3.68
CA LEU A 69 -9.25 5.71 3.09
C LEU A 69 -7.74 5.71 2.85
N LEU A 70 -7.03 4.87 3.59
CA LEU A 70 -5.64 4.56 3.29
C LEU A 70 -5.57 3.55 2.14
N VAL A 71 -4.83 3.92 1.09
CA VAL A 71 -4.49 3.06 -0.04
C VAL A 71 -3.05 2.62 0.17
N LEU A 72 -2.86 1.38 0.61
CA LEU A 72 -1.59 0.92 1.20
C LEU A 72 -0.87 -0.08 0.29
N GLU A 73 0.42 0.14 0.12
CA GLU A 73 1.38 -0.87 -0.34
C GLU A 73 2.02 -1.52 0.90
N VAL A 74 1.84 -2.84 1.04
CA VAL A 74 2.27 -3.62 2.21
C VAL A 74 3.26 -4.68 1.73
N LYS A 75 4.52 -4.58 2.15
CA LYS A 75 5.59 -5.42 1.60
C LYS A 75 6.45 -6.05 2.69
N ALA A 76 6.41 -7.38 2.83
CA ALA A 76 7.11 -8.10 3.90
C ALA A 76 8.66 -8.09 3.80
N TYR A 77 9.24 -8.18 2.60
CA TYR A 77 10.69 -8.16 2.32
C TYR A 77 11.56 -9.16 3.10
N GLN A 78 11.10 -10.41 3.27
CA GLN A 78 11.77 -11.40 4.13
C GLN A 78 13.21 -11.77 3.71
N ASP A 79 13.63 -11.59 2.45
CA ASP A 79 14.99 -11.91 1.97
C ASP A 79 15.59 -10.81 1.07
N THR A 80 15.14 -9.57 1.20
CA THR A 80 15.66 -8.46 0.39
C THR A 80 16.34 -7.40 1.26
N PRO A 81 17.04 -6.44 0.65
CA PRO A 81 17.53 -5.25 1.37
C PRO A 81 16.42 -4.31 1.87
N GLY A 82 15.13 -4.61 1.65
CA GLY A 82 14.01 -3.72 1.99
C GLY A 82 13.77 -2.60 0.98
N VAL A 83 12.86 -1.68 1.32
CA VAL A 83 12.57 -0.47 0.52
C VAL A 83 13.79 0.45 0.51
N LYS A 84 14.22 0.87 -0.68
CA LYS A 84 15.27 1.88 -0.84
C LYS A 84 14.66 3.26 -1.07
N LEU A 85 15.17 4.28 -0.41
CA LEU A 85 14.74 5.67 -0.59
C LEU A 85 14.81 6.11 -2.05
N ALA A 86 15.91 5.80 -2.74
CA ALA A 86 16.11 6.17 -4.13
C ALA A 86 14.98 5.67 -5.06
N GLN A 87 14.44 4.48 -4.80
CA GLN A 87 13.34 3.92 -5.61
C GLN A 87 12.01 4.65 -5.39
N MET A 88 11.85 5.28 -4.23
CA MET A 88 10.66 6.04 -3.86
C MET A 88 10.74 7.50 -4.33
N GLN A 89 11.95 7.97 -4.66
CA GLN A 89 12.22 9.30 -5.21
C GLN A 89 12.26 9.33 -6.74
N GLU A 90 12.19 8.17 -7.40
CA GLU A 90 12.05 8.10 -8.85
C GLU A 90 10.76 8.80 -9.30
N VAL A 91 10.81 9.43 -10.47
CA VAL A 91 9.66 10.07 -11.10
C VAL A 91 9.51 9.52 -12.51
N HIS A 92 8.33 9.00 -12.82
CA HIS A 92 8.02 8.37 -14.10
C HIS A 92 6.71 8.91 -14.67
N GLU A 93 6.74 9.46 -15.88
CA GLU A 93 5.52 9.83 -16.61
C GLU A 93 4.67 8.59 -16.93
N VAL A 94 5.32 7.52 -17.41
CA VAL A 94 4.69 6.23 -17.69
C VAL A 94 4.98 5.27 -16.54
N PRO A 95 3.96 4.65 -15.90
CA PRO A 95 4.16 3.83 -14.70
C PRO A 95 5.06 2.63 -14.99
N THR A 96 6.17 2.59 -14.27
CA THR A 96 7.19 1.53 -14.33
C THR A 96 7.75 1.23 -12.94
N GLY A 97 8.49 0.13 -12.82
CA GLY A 97 9.06 -0.31 -11.56
C GLY A 97 8.01 -0.87 -10.58
N ARG A 98 8.41 -0.97 -9.31
CA ARG A 98 7.59 -1.60 -8.25
C ARG A 98 6.66 -0.61 -7.55
N PHE A 99 7.09 0.63 -7.39
CA PHE A 99 6.41 1.64 -6.58
C PHE A 99 5.62 2.63 -7.43
N LYS A 100 4.93 2.15 -8.47
CA LYS A 100 4.29 2.98 -9.50
C LYS A 100 3.34 4.03 -8.92
N LEU A 101 2.62 3.71 -7.84
CA LEU A 101 1.73 4.65 -7.16
C LEU A 101 2.50 5.80 -6.50
N PHE A 102 3.72 5.56 -6.03
CA PHE A 102 4.59 6.59 -5.44
C PHE A 102 5.35 7.39 -6.51
N THR A 103 5.75 6.73 -7.60
CA THR A 103 6.69 7.31 -8.58
C THR A 103 6.03 7.90 -9.81
N SER A 104 4.72 7.69 -10.03
CA SER A 104 4.00 8.25 -11.17
C SER A 104 2.70 8.94 -10.72
N ASP A 105 2.70 10.27 -10.79
CA ASP A 105 1.58 11.10 -10.35
C ASP A 105 0.33 10.88 -11.21
N LEU A 106 0.51 10.83 -12.53
CA LEU A 106 -0.58 10.54 -13.47
C LEU A 106 -1.20 9.17 -13.20
N TYR A 107 -0.36 8.16 -12.99
CA TYR A 107 -0.84 6.82 -12.66
C TYR A 107 -1.60 6.79 -11.33
N ARG A 108 -1.06 7.43 -10.29
CA ARG A 108 -1.72 7.53 -8.98
C ARG A 108 -3.08 8.21 -9.10
N GLN A 109 -3.17 9.34 -9.82
CA GLN A 109 -4.41 10.08 -10.01
C GLN A 109 -5.49 9.24 -10.70
N VAL A 110 -5.13 8.58 -11.81
CA VAL A 110 -6.07 7.73 -12.58
C VAL A 110 -6.54 6.54 -11.73
N VAL A 111 -5.62 5.87 -11.03
CA VAL A 111 -5.96 4.74 -10.16
C VAL A 111 -6.84 5.18 -8.99
N PHE A 112 -6.54 6.31 -8.34
CA PHE A 112 -7.30 6.80 -7.19
C PHE A 112 -8.71 7.24 -7.60
N THR A 113 -8.84 7.92 -8.74
CA THR A 113 -10.14 8.35 -9.27
C THR A 113 -11.03 7.14 -9.55
N ARG A 114 -10.51 6.13 -10.27
CA ARG A 114 -11.25 4.90 -10.57
C ARG A 114 -11.55 4.10 -9.30
N LEU A 115 -10.59 4.01 -8.37
CA LEU A 115 -10.77 3.33 -7.08
C LEU A 115 -11.91 3.96 -6.27
N GLN A 116 -11.92 5.29 -6.14
CA GLN A 116 -12.95 6.00 -5.40
C GLN A 116 -14.33 5.78 -6.03
N GLN A 117 -14.45 5.92 -7.36
CA GLN A 117 -15.70 5.63 -8.07
C GLN A 117 -16.20 4.20 -7.81
N GLN A 118 -15.32 3.21 -7.96
CA GLN A 118 -15.69 1.81 -7.74
C GLN A 118 -16.13 1.54 -6.29
N LEU A 119 -15.45 2.13 -5.30
CA LEU A 119 -15.81 1.91 -3.90
C LEU A 119 -17.12 2.62 -3.52
N LEU A 120 -17.40 3.79 -4.13
CA LEU A 120 -18.68 4.50 -3.97
C LEU A 120 -19.83 3.70 -4.57
N GLU A 121 -19.67 3.19 -5.80
CA GLU A 121 -20.67 2.34 -6.45
C GLU A 121 -20.98 1.06 -5.66
N LEU A 122 -19.96 0.52 -4.96
CA LEU A 122 -20.11 -0.64 -4.07
C LEU A 122 -20.65 -0.28 -2.68
N GLY A 123 -20.86 1.00 -2.36
CA GLY A 123 -21.29 1.46 -1.04
C GLY A 123 -20.28 1.21 0.08
N GLN A 124 -18.98 1.11 -0.25
CA GLN A 124 -17.91 0.76 0.69
C GLN A 124 -17.25 1.97 1.36
N ILE A 125 -17.43 3.17 0.78
CA ILE A 125 -16.94 4.44 1.31
C ILE A 125 -18.01 5.52 1.19
N ALA A 126 -17.87 6.60 1.95
CA ALA A 126 -18.73 7.78 1.83
C ALA A 126 -18.25 8.71 0.69
N GLU A 127 -19.15 9.55 0.16
CA GLU A 127 -18.89 10.47 -0.96
C GLU A 127 -17.66 11.38 -0.73
N HIS A 128 -17.52 11.91 0.48
CA HIS A 128 -16.43 12.83 0.85
C HIS A 128 -15.20 12.13 1.44
N THR A 129 -15.02 10.83 1.17
CA THR A 129 -13.86 10.08 1.67
C THR A 129 -12.56 10.60 1.07
N GLN A 130 -11.60 10.97 1.92
CA GLN A 130 -10.26 11.40 1.54
C GLN A 130 -9.36 10.18 1.36
N LEU A 131 -8.76 10.04 0.17
CA LEU A 131 -7.82 8.97 -0.13
C LEU A 131 -6.39 9.41 0.18
N ARG A 132 -5.65 8.60 0.94
CA ARG A 132 -4.25 8.84 1.26
C ARG A 132 -3.40 7.63 0.90
N LEU A 133 -2.38 7.83 0.07
CA LEU A 133 -1.41 6.78 -0.24
C LEU A 133 -0.56 6.47 0.99
N GLY A 134 -0.19 5.20 1.19
CA GLY A 134 0.75 4.85 2.24
C GLY A 134 1.57 3.59 2.01
N LEU A 135 2.63 3.46 2.80
CA LEU A 135 3.57 2.34 2.76
C LEU A 135 3.73 1.71 4.14
N ILE A 136 3.66 0.39 4.19
CA ILE A 136 3.97 -0.41 5.39
C ILE A 136 4.96 -1.52 4.99
N PRO A 137 6.27 -1.30 5.12
CA PRO A 137 7.27 -2.29 4.79
C PRO A 137 7.69 -3.10 6.02
N GLY A 138 7.88 -4.40 5.85
CA GLY A 138 8.52 -5.26 6.86
C GLY A 138 10.03 -5.00 6.98
N LYS A 139 10.63 -4.32 5.99
CA LYS A 139 12.04 -3.93 5.99
C LYS A 139 12.30 -2.69 5.14
N VAL A 140 13.10 -1.78 5.66
CA VAL A 140 13.67 -0.64 4.94
C VAL A 140 15.18 -0.86 4.79
N ASN A 141 15.76 -0.34 3.72
CA ASN A 141 17.20 -0.39 3.50
C ASN A 141 17.96 0.28 4.64
N GLN A 142 19.12 -0.29 5.00
CA GLN A 142 19.82 0.04 6.23
C GLN A 142 20.09 1.55 6.33
N GLY A 143 19.71 2.14 7.46
CA GLY A 143 19.89 3.58 7.73
C GLY A 143 18.90 4.52 7.02
N GLN A 144 17.94 4.01 6.24
CA GLN A 144 17.05 4.85 5.43
C GLN A 144 15.65 5.05 6.01
N SER A 145 15.30 4.42 7.14
CA SER A 145 13.95 4.53 7.74
C SER A 145 13.53 5.98 8.00
N GLU A 146 14.41 6.79 8.59
CA GLU A 146 14.08 8.20 8.90
C GLU A 146 14.02 9.07 7.65
N ALA A 147 14.92 8.87 6.69
CA ALA A 147 14.87 9.58 5.42
C ALA A 147 13.60 9.22 4.62
N LEU A 148 13.18 7.96 4.69
CA LEU A 148 11.92 7.52 4.09
C LEU A 148 10.71 8.12 4.81
N ARG A 149 10.73 8.18 6.15
CA ARG A 149 9.68 8.87 6.92
C ARG A 149 9.57 10.34 6.52
N ALA A 150 10.70 11.05 6.40
CA ALA A 150 10.72 12.44 5.98
C ALA A 150 10.10 12.62 4.59
N LEU A 151 10.44 11.76 3.62
CA LEU A 151 9.82 11.77 2.28
C LEU A 151 8.31 11.53 2.35
N MET A 152 7.86 10.57 3.17
CA MET A 152 6.43 10.27 3.32
C MET A 152 5.68 11.47 3.90
N GLN A 153 6.24 12.12 4.92
CA GLN A 153 5.66 13.32 5.52
C GLN A 153 5.62 14.50 4.54
N GLU A 154 6.70 14.74 3.78
CA GLU A 154 6.75 15.79 2.75
C GLU A 154 5.64 15.62 1.69
N ARG A 155 5.31 14.37 1.35
CA ARG A 155 4.32 14.03 0.32
C ARG A 155 2.90 13.80 0.87
N ASP A 156 2.70 14.02 2.17
CA ASP A 156 1.45 13.72 2.86
C ASP A 156 1.01 12.24 2.75
N TRP A 157 1.98 11.33 2.67
CA TRP A 157 1.75 9.90 2.60
C TRP A 157 1.81 9.24 3.97
N PHE A 158 0.96 8.24 4.17
CA PHE A 158 0.94 7.44 5.39
C PHE A 158 2.14 6.50 5.44
N PHE A 159 2.75 6.35 6.61
CA PHE A 159 3.89 5.46 6.79
C PHE A 159 3.89 4.82 8.17
N TRP A 160 4.01 3.49 8.20
CA TRP A 160 4.52 2.78 9.37
C TRP A 160 5.87 2.19 9.03
N SER A 161 6.88 2.52 9.84
CA SER A 161 8.20 1.90 9.74
C SER A 161 8.15 0.44 10.22
N PRO A 162 9.15 -0.37 9.85
CA PRO A 162 9.28 -1.72 10.39
C PRO A 162 9.27 -1.77 11.93
N ASP A 163 9.88 -0.78 12.58
CA ASP A 163 9.99 -0.76 14.04
C ASP A 163 8.68 -0.31 14.71
N GLU A 164 7.90 0.56 14.07
CA GLU A 164 6.52 0.87 14.52
C GLU A 164 5.62 -0.37 14.43
N VAL A 165 5.72 -1.15 13.34
CA VAL A 165 4.96 -2.40 13.21
C VAL A 165 5.35 -3.37 14.34
N LYS A 166 6.66 -3.57 14.59
CA LYS A 166 7.13 -4.43 15.70
C LYS A 166 6.63 -3.94 17.07
N ALA A 167 6.71 -2.64 17.33
CA ALA A 167 6.27 -2.06 18.59
C ALA A 167 4.77 -2.28 18.81
N LYS A 168 3.96 -2.11 17.76
CA LYS A 168 2.51 -2.37 17.80
C LYS A 168 2.21 -3.84 18.06
N VAL A 169 2.92 -4.76 17.41
CA VAL A 169 2.79 -6.21 17.68
C VAL A 169 3.14 -6.53 19.14
N ALA A 170 4.26 -5.99 19.65
CA ALA A 170 4.68 -6.23 21.03
C ALA A 170 3.67 -5.68 22.05
N ALA A 171 3.09 -4.51 21.80
CA ALA A 171 2.08 -3.91 22.66
C ALA A 171 0.81 -4.78 22.77
N ARG A 172 0.42 -5.45 21.67
CA ARG A 172 -0.70 -6.42 21.71
C ARG A 172 -0.40 -7.64 22.56
N SER A 173 0.79 -8.21 22.41
CA SER A 173 1.18 -9.41 23.17
C SER A 173 1.24 -9.17 24.67
N ALA A 174 1.37 -7.92 25.11
CA ALA A 174 1.32 -7.53 26.52
C ALA A 174 -0.10 -7.32 27.07
N GLN A 175 -1.12 -7.26 26.20
CA GLN A 175 -2.52 -7.02 26.58
C GLN A 175 -3.37 -8.31 26.62
N GLY A 176 -2.83 -9.44 26.18
CA GLY A 176 -3.46 -10.76 26.25
C GLY A 176 -2.79 -11.66 27.27
#